data_AF-A0A5S3W3M0-F1
#
_entry.id   AF-A0A5S3W3M0-F1
#
_cell.length_a   1.000
_cell.length_b   1.000
_cell.length_c   1.000
_cell.angle_alpha   90.00
_cell.angle_beta   90.00
_cell.angle_gamma   90.00
#
_symmetry.space_group_name_H-M   'P 1'
#
loop_
_entity.id
_entity.type
_entity.pdbx_description
1 polymer ?
#
loop_
_entity_poly.entity_id
_entity_poly.type
_entity_poly.pdbx_seq_one_letter_code
_entity_poly.pdbx_strand_id
1 'polypeptide(L)'
;MKTTKTKDVKRTQRDYTLGFKLSIVEQVEKGDFTYKQAQSHYGIQGRSTVLVWLRKHGKLDWSKPTYIANMPKSKETPAQKIKRLEREIEELRLKDLIKDEMINIMDEEYGAGLRKKYISELSRAQKKTSK
;
A
#
# COMPACT_ATOMS: atom_id res chain seq x y z
N MET A 1 -10.02 16.64 26.96
CA MET A 1 -10.58 15.48 26.25
C MET A 1 -10.73 14.33 27.24
N LYS A 2 -11.96 13.87 27.51
CA LYS A 2 -12.21 12.75 28.44
C LYS A 2 -11.84 11.44 27.73
N THR A 3 -10.80 10.75 28.19
CA THR A 3 -10.48 9.40 27.72
C THR A 3 -11.51 8.44 28.31
N THR A 4 -12.46 8.01 27.48
CA THR A 4 -13.38 6.93 27.86
C THR A 4 -12.56 5.64 27.98
N LYS A 5 -12.17 5.28 29.22
CA LYS A 5 -11.66 3.93 29.53
C LYS A 5 -12.79 2.93 29.28
N THR A 6 -12.86 2.40 28.06
CA THR A 6 -13.60 1.17 27.78
C THR A 6 -13.01 0.09 28.67
N LYS A 7 -13.85 -0.50 29.54
CA LYS A 7 -13.46 -1.65 30.36
C LYS A 7 -13.08 -2.78 29.40
N ASP A 8 -11.82 -3.16 29.35
CA ASP A 8 -11.35 -4.27 28.51
C ASP A 8 -12.03 -5.56 28.98
N VAL A 9 -13.09 -5.97 28.28
CA VAL A 9 -13.77 -7.24 28.52
C VAL A 9 -12.79 -8.35 28.17
N LYS A 10 -12.40 -9.15 29.18
CA LYS A 10 -11.47 -10.27 29.00
C LYS A 10 -12.01 -11.22 27.94
N ARG A 11 -11.31 -11.32 26.81
CA ARG A 11 -11.61 -12.34 25.80
C ARG A 11 -11.11 -13.71 26.26
N THR A 12 -11.99 -14.70 26.21
CA THR A 12 -11.70 -16.11 26.54
C THR A 12 -11.51 -16.94 25.26
N GLN A 13 -10.99 -18.17 25.40
CA GLN A 13 -10.70 -19.07 24.29
C GLN A 13 -11.90 -19.34 23.36
N ARG A 14 -13.14 -19.20 23.88
CA ARG A 14 -14.40 -19.35 23.15
C ARG A 14 -14.72 -18.18 22.21
N ASP A 15 -14.11 -17.02 22.42
CA ASP A 15 -14.39 -15.81 21.63
C ASP A 15 -13.69 -15.81 20.27
N TYR A 16 -12.83 -16.78 20.02
CA TYR A 16 -12.12 -16.94 18.75
C TYR A 16 -12.64 -18.19 18.03
N THR A 17 -13.47 -17.98 17.02
CA THR A 17 -13.97 -19.05 16.14
C THR A 17 -12.83 -19.73 15.41
N LEU A 18 -12.99 -20.99 15.01
CA LEU A 18 -11.95 -21.73 14.31
C LEU A 18 -11.55 -21.06 12.99
N GLY A 19 -12.53 -20.58 12.21
CA GLY A 19 -12.28 -19.87 10.96
C GLY A 19 -11.43 -18.61 11.16
N PHE A 20 -11.68 -17.86 12.23
CA PHE A 20 -10.87 -16.68 12.58
C PHE A 20 -9.42 -17.05 12.94
N LYS A 21 -9.23 -18.17 13.65
CA LYS A 21 -7.88 -18.66 13.96
C LYS A 21 -7.12 -19.03 12.69
N LEU A 22 -7.78 -19.74 11.78
CA LEU A 22 -7.19 -20.18 10.52
C LEU A 22 -6.86 -19.00 9.60
N SER A 23 -7.74 -18.00 9.48
CA SER A 23 -7.49 -16.82 8.64
C SER A 23 -6.27 -16.03 9.12
N ILE A 24 -6.08 -15.92 10.44
CA ILE A 24 -4.91 -15.25 11.01
C ILE A 24 -3.63 -16.06 10.76
N VAL A 25 -3.70 -17.38 10.91
CA VAL A 25 -2.56 -18.26 10.62
C VAL A 25 -2.16 -18.15 9.15
N GLU A 26 -3.11 -18.19 8.22
CA GLU A 26 -2.86 -18.05 6.78
C GLU A 26 -2.19 -16.71 6.43
N GLN A 27 -2.68 -15.59 6.97
CA GLN A 27 -2.07 -14.27 6.72
C GLN A 27 -0.64 -14.16 7.26
N VAL A 28 -0.38 -14.79 8.43
CA VAL A 28 0.97 -14.79 9.01
C VAL A 28 1.91 -15.70 8.22
N GLU A 29 1.45 -16.87 7.77
CA GLU A 29 2.26 -17.78 6.94
C GLU A 29 2.56 -17.21 5.56
N LYS A 30 1.64 -16.44 4.99
CA LYS A 30 1.85 -15.71 3.72
C LYS A 30 2.83 -14.54 3.86
N GLY A 31 3.10 -14.10 5.10
CA GLY A 31 3.99 -12.98 5.40
C GLY A 31 3.32 -11.60 5.32
N ASP A 32 1.99 -11.54 5.22
CA ASP A 32 1.24 -10.27 5.23
C ASP A 32 1.34 -9.59 6.61
N PHE A 33 1.45 -10.40 7.68
CA PHE A 33 1.69 -9.92 9.05
C PHE A 33 2.70 -10.79 9.80
N THR A 34 3.49 -10.19 10.68
CA THR A 34 4.15 -10.93 11.77
C THR A 34 3.12 -11.30 12.84
N TYR A 35 3.39 -12.35 13.64
CA TYR A 35 2.48 -12.74 14.73
C TYR A 35 2.18 -11.58 15.70
N LYS A 36 3.15 -10.69 15.94
CA LYS A 36 2.96 -9.48 16.79
C LYS A 36 2.06 -8.45 16.10
N GLN A 37 2.25 -8.22 14.81
CA GLN A 37 1.42 -7.31 14.04
C GLN A 37 -0.01 -7.82 13.95
N ALA A 38 -0.20 -9.11 13.66
CA ALA A 38 -1.52 -9.75 13.66
C ALA A 38 -2.20 -9.62 15.03
N GLN A 39 -1.47 -9.83 16.13
CA GLN A 39 -2.01 -9.64 17.48
C GLN A 39 -2.57 -8.22 17.69
N SER A 40 -1.79 -7.18 17.34
CA SER A 40 -2.20 -5.80 17.52
C SER A 40 -3.33 -5.40 16.56
N HIS A 41 -3.28 -5.86 15.31
CA HIS A 41 -4.25 -5.53 14.28
C HIS A 41 -5.65 -6.10 14.59
N TYR A 42 -5.70 -7.35 15.07
CA TYR A 42 -6.93 -8.04 15.39
C TYR A 42 -7.37 -7.89 16.85
N GLY A 43 -6.69 -7.06 17.65
CA GLY A 43 -7.04 -6.82 19.05
C GLY A 43 -6.97 -8.07 19.93
N ILE A 44 -6.02 -8.97 19.66
CA ILE A 44 -5.89 -10.22 20.42
C ILE A 44 -5.23 -9.93 21.76
N GLN A 45 -5.97 -10.21 22.84
CA GLN A 45 -5.57 -9.83 24.20
C GLN A 45 -4.35 -10.63 24.70
N GLY A 46 -4.20 -11.89 24.29
CA GLY A 46 -3.11 -12.74 24.73
C GLY A 46 -1.86 -12.60 23.85
N ARG A 47 -0.73 -12.23 24.47
CA ARG A 47 0.56 -11.99 23.80
C ARG A 47 1.10 -13.20 23.03
N SER A 48 0.79 -14.40 23.49
CA SER A 48 1.22 -15.67 22.87
C SER A 48 0.10 -16.39 22.12
N THR A 49 -1.12 -15.85 22.09
CA THR A 49 -2.29 -16.53 21.52
C THR A 49 -2.10 -16.86 20.05
N VAL A 50 -1.61 -15.89 19.27
CA VAL A 50 -1.32 -16.09 17.84
C VAL A 50 -0.24 -17.15 17.63
N LEU A 51 0.83 -17.14 18.46
CA LEU A 51 1.88 -18.16 18.43
C LEU A 51 1.35 -19.57 18.77
N VAL A 52 0.38 -19.67 19.69
CA VAL A 52 -0.27 -20.95 20.01
C VAL A 52 -1.09 -21.45 18.82
N TRP A 53 -1.79 -20.57 18.10
CA TRP A 53 -2.54 -20.96 16.90
C TRP A 53 -1.60 -21.37 15.77
N LEU A 54 -0.50 -20.65 15.56
CA LEU A 54 0.53 -21.04 14.59
C LEU A 54 1.11 -22.42 14.88
N ARG A 55 1.38 -22.76 16.15
CA ARG A 55 1.84 -24.11 16.51
C ARG A 55 0.80 -25.21 16.33
N LYS A 56 -0.49 -24.90 16.49
CA LYS A 56 -1.57 -25.90 16.42
C LYS A 56 -2.14 -26.09 15.01
N HIS A 57 -2.18 -25.02 14.23
CA HIS A 57 -2.88 -24.94 12.96
C HIS A 57 -1.99 -24.51 11.81
N GLY A 58 -0.76 -24.08 12.08
CA GLY A 58 0.22 -23.76 11.05
C GLY A 58 0.80 -25.00 10.39
N LYS A 59 1.24 -24.84 9.15
CA LYS A 59 1.93 -25.85 8.35
C LYS A 59 3.44 -25.87 8.63
N LEU A 60 3.98 -24.77 9.17
CA LEU A 60 5.39 -24.64 9.52
C LEU A 60 5.68 -25.20 10.93
N ASP A 61 6.86 -25.80 11.12
CA ASP A 61 7.33 -26.27 12.43
C ASP A 61 7.79 -25.09 13.30
N TRP A 62 6.84 -24.49 14.02
CA TRP A 62 7.06 -23.38 14.96
C TRP A 62 7.59 -23.83 16.34
N SER A 63 7.89 -25.13 16.53
CA SER A 63 8.46 -25.64 17.78
C SER A 63 9.96 -25.39 17.89
N LYS A 64 10.64 -25.37 16.73
CA LYS A 64 12.05 -25.04 16.61
C LYS A 64 12.16 -23.53 16.35
N PRO A 65 13.16 -22.84 16.92
CA PRO A 65 13.49 -21.48 16.51
C PRO A 65 13.95 -21.54 15.05
N THR A 66 13.04 -21.42 14.10
CA THR A 66 13.42 -21.05 12.74
C THR A 66 14.03 -19.68 12.88
N TYR A 67 15.34 -19.56 12.66
CA TYR A 67 15.98 -18.28 12.40
C TYR A 67 15.30 -17.74 11.14
N ILE A 68 14.21 -16.98 11.31
CA ILE A 68 13.54 -16.28 10.22
C ILE A 68 14.46 -15.12 9.86
N ALA A 69 15.62 -15.46 9.28
CA ALA A 69 16.64 -14.53 8.89
C ALA A 69 16.13 -13.62 7.76
N ASN A 70 15.17 -14.08 6.97
CA ASN A 70 14.73 -13.41 5.76
C ASN A 70 13.20 -13.42 5.65
N MET A 71 12.48 -12.77 6.58
CA MET A 71 11.21 -12.18 6.15
C MET A 71 11.59 -11.10 5.14
N PRO A 72 11.11 -11.15 3.88
CA PRO A 72 11.38 -10.09 2.93
C PRO A 72 10.94 -8.80 3.60
N LYS A 73 11.85 -7.82 3.75
CA LYS A 73 11.50 -6.50 4.27
C LYS A 73 10.26 -6.09 3.52
N SER A 74 9.15 -5.98 4.25
CA SER A 74 7.84 -5.68 3.69
C SER A 74 8.02 -4.55 2.69
N LYS A 75 7.64 -4.79 1.43
CA LYS A 75 7.55 -3.74 0.41
C LYS A 75 6.87 -2.53 1.05
N GLU A 76 7.39 -1.33 0.78
CA GLU A 76 7.00 -0.02 1.35
C GLU A 76 5.61 -0.04 2.00
N THR A 77 5.50 0.42 3.25
CA THR A 77 4.19 0.45 3.92
C THR A 77 3.19 1.21 3.03
N PRO A 78 1.89 0.87 3.05
CA PRO A 78 0.91 1.56 2.20
C PRO A 78 0.97 3.09 2.35
N ALA A 79 1.24 3.59 3.56
CA ALA A 79 1.44 5.01 3.84
C ALA A 79 2.72 5.58 3.19
N GLN A 80 3.83 4.84 3.21
CA GLN A 80 5.06 5.23 2.51
C GLN A 80 4.85 5.27 1.00
N LYS A 81 4.11 4.30 0.45
CA LYS A 81 3.76 4.24 -0.96
C LYS A 81 2.89 5.43 -1.37
N ILE A 82 1.88 5.77 -0.58
CA ILE A 82 1.03 6.95 -0.82
C ILE A 82 1.87 8.21 -0.86
N LYS A 83 2.70 8.45 0.16
CA LYS A 83 3.57 9.63 0.23
C LYS A 83 4.53 9.73 -0.95
N ARG A 84 5.09 8.60 -1.41
CA ARG A 84 5.95 8.55 -2.59
C ARG A 84 5.18 8.93 -3.85
N LEU A 85 4.00 8.35 -4.05
CA LEU A 85 3.16 8.62 -5.22
C LEU A 85 2.66 10.07 -5.25
N GLU A 86 2.29 10.64 -4.11
CA GLU A 86 1.89 12.05 -4.00
C GLU A 86 3.03 12.98 -4.44
N ARG A 87 4.26 12.71 -3.98
CA ARG A 87 5.44 13.48 -4.39
C ARG A 87 5.70 13.36 -5.90
N GLU A 88 5.54 12.17 -6.46
CA GLU A 88 5.72 11.94 -7.90
C GLU A 88 4.67 12.69 -8.73
N ILE A 89 3.42 12.75 -8.27
CA ILE A 89 2.35 13.54 -8.90
C ILE A 89 2.67 15.04 -8.85
N GLU A 90 3.14 15.56 -7.71
CA GLU A 90 3.52 16.97 -7.57
C GLU A 90 4.66 17.35 -8.52
N GLU A 91 5.69 16.52 -8.60
CA GLU A 91 6.82 16.75 -9.51
C GLU A 91 6.39 16.73 -10.97
N LEU A 92 5.51 15.79 -11.35
CA LEU A 92 4.97 15.71 -12.71
C LEU A 92 4.14 16.94 -13.06
N ARG A 93 3.28 17.41 -12.15
CA ARG A 93 2.48 18.64 -12.36
C ARG A 93 3.36 19.87 -12.53
N LEU A 94 4.42 19.99 -11.73
CA LEU A 94 5.37 21.09 -11.86
C LEU A 94 6.10 21.05 -13.21
N LYS A 95 6.54 19.88 -13.65
CA LYS A 95 7.17 19.70 -14.97
C LYS A 95 6.21 20.06 -16.11
N ASP A 96 4.93 19.71 -15.98
CA ASP A 96 3.90 20.03 -16.98
C ASP A 96 3.69 21.54 -17.09
N LEU A 97 3.56 22.21 -15.94
CA LEU A 97 3.41 23.67 -15.88
C LEU A 97 4.61 24.40 -16.50
N ILE A 98 5.84 23.95 -16.20
CA ILE A 98 7.06 24.54 -16.79
C ILE A 98 7.09 24.33 -18.31
N LYS A 99 6.68 23.15 -18.80
CA LYS A 99 6.62 22.88 -20.24
C LYS A 99 5.59 23.75 -20.95
N ASP A 100 4.40 23.88 -20.38
CA ASP A 100 3.35 24.73 -20.93
C ASP A 100 3.80 26.19 -20.99
N GLU A 101 4.45 26.69 -19.93
CA GLU A 101 4.98 28.04 -19.90
C GLU A 101 6.08 28.26 -20.94
N MET A 102 6.99 27.29 -21.07
CA MET A 102 8.04 27.32 -22.09
C MET A 102 7.45 27.35 -23.51
N ILE A 103 6.34 26.63 -23.76
CA ILE A 103 5.64 26.66 -25.05
C ILE A 103 5.00 28.03 -25.28
N ASN A 104 4.37 28.62 -24.25
CA ASN A 104 3.77 29.95 -24.36
C ASN A 104 4.83 31.00 -24.72
N ILE A 105 5.98 31.01 -24.03
CA ILE A 105 7.09 31.93 -24.31
C ILE A 105 7.61 31.74 -25.75
N MET A 106 7.78 30.49 -26.21
CA MET A 106 8.21 30.24 -27.59
C MET A 106 7.19 30.71 -28.64
N ASP A 107 5.89 30.61 -28.36
CA ASP A 107 4.85 31.07 -29.27
C ASP A 107 4.70 32.60 -29.26
N GLU A 108 4.88 33.26 -28.11
CA GLU A 108 4.79 34.71 -27.95
C GLU A 108 6.02 35.46 -28.45
N GLU A 109 7.22 35.08 -28.00
CA GLU A 109 8.46 35.81 -28.30
C GLU A 109 9.06 35.44 -29.66
N TYR A 110 8.98 34.16 -30.03
CA TYR A 110 9.63 33.64 -31.23
C TYR A 110 8.64 33.31 -32.35
N GLY A 111 7.34 33.43 -32.11
CA GLY A 111 6.30 33.16 -33.11
C GLY A 111 6.32 31.70 -33.64
N ALA A 112 6.83 30.75 -32.84
CA ALA A 112 7.09 29.39 -33.29
C ALA A 112 5.82 28.63 -33.73
N GLY A 113 4.66 29.05 -33.21
CA GLY A 113 3.33 28.51 -33.54
C GLY A 113 3.19 27.03 -33.20
N LEU A 114 3.94 26.55 -32.21
CA LEU A 114 4.08 25.17 -31.79
C LEU A 114 2.74 24.58 -31.37
N ARG A 115 1.93 25.35 -30.62
CA ARG A 115 0.64 24.87 -30.14
C ARG A 115 -0.33 24.59 -31.29
N LYS A 116 -0.38 25.50 -32.28
CA LYS A 116 -1.20 25.33 -33.48
C LYS A 116 -0.72 24.17 -34.36
N LYS A 117 0.60 24.03 -34.54
CA LYS A 117 1.20 22.89 -35.26
C LYS A 117 0.85 21.57 -34.60
N TYR A 118 0.99 21.48 -33.28
CA TYR A 118 0.65 20.29 -32.50
C TYR A 118 -0.82 19.86 -32.66
N ILE A 119 -1.77 20.80 -32.52
CA ILE A 119 -3.20 20.52 -32.73
C ILE A 119 -3.47 20.02 -34.16
N SER A 120 -2.79 20.60 -35.16
CA SER A 120 -2.97 20.21 -36.55
C SER A 120 -2.50 18.77 -36.82
N GLU A 121 -1.36 18.36 -36.24
CA GLU A 121 -0.82 17.00 -36.36
C GLU A 121 -1.69 15.97 -35.62
N LEU A 122 -2.17 16.30 -34.41
CA LEU A 122 -3.12 15.45 -33.68
C LEU A 122 -4.38 15.16 -34.51
N SER A 123 -4.96 16.19 -35.13
CA SER A 123 -6.15 16.03 -35.97
C SER A 123 -5.90 15.13 -37.20
N ARG A 124 -4.69 15.21 -37.78
CA ARG A 124 -4.26 14.36 -38.91
C ARG A 124 -4.07 12.91 -38.47
N ALA A 125 -3.50 12.69 -37.29
CA ALA A 125 -3.31 11.37 -36.72
C ALA A 125 -4.66 10.69 -36.42
N GLN A 126 -5.61 11.40 -35.80
CA GLN A 126 -6.95 10.86 -35.49
C GLN A 126 -7.73 10.49 -36.77
N LYS A 127 -7.61 11.28 -37.84
CA LYS A 127 -8.23 10.96 -39.14
C LYS A 127 -7.65 9.71 -39.80
N LYS A 128 -6.37 9.40 -39.57
CA LYS A 128 -5.72 8.18 -40.07
C LYS A 128 -6.15 6.92 -39.33
N THR A 129 -6.41 7.01 -38.02
CA THR A 129 -6.82 5.84 -37.20
C THR A 129 -8.30 5.48 -37.34
N SER A 130 -9.12 6.39 -37.88
CA SER A 130 -10.55 6.21 -38.12
C SER A 130 -10.89 5.56 -39.48
N LYS A 131 -9.88 5.18 -40.26
CA LYS A 131 -10.02 4.69 -41.64
C LYS A 131 -9.44 3.29 -41.73
#